data_AF-A0A835BTZ5-F1
#
_entry.id   AF-A0A835BTZ5-F1
#
_cell.length_a   1.000
_cell.length_b   1.000
_cell.length_c   1.000
_cell.angle_alpha   90.00
_cell.angle_beta   90.00
_cell.angle_gamma   90.00
#
_symmetry.space_group_name_H-M   'P 1'
#
loop_
_entity.id
_entity.type
_entity.pdbx_description
1 polymer ?
#
loop_
_entity_poly.entity_id
_entity_poly.type
_entity_poly.pdbx_seq_one_letter_code
_entity_poly.pdbx_strand_id
1 'polypeptide(L)'
;MRAAASSPSPHCYSRRRGALLDARHVFDHVPQRRLAPPSAGHRAEHSAAARRPARCLAVSAFSPACRAASSVQWLLGLVRTFLQIPTASSTPRACSTPSSFLPSRRNFEGYIPRSCSGSSLKIYSRSSLLTLQPSSAIMVSSQLTSSDVAQRSEEWFALRRDKLTTSTFSTALGFWAGNRRAELWNEKVFGPIEIKLADTARSAMDWGTNHESVAIEQYTSITGKLVGTLGFVVHTEANSGWLGASPDGILGCEPDGGILEVKCPFNKGKPELALPWRAMPYYYMPQVQGLMEIMGRDWVELYCWTPNGSSLFRVPRDRAYWELIHEVLRDFWWGNVMPARELVILGKDAEARSFEPQPKHRLTNLVLFRSRKLASEAKLLCMDVGGHVEFFQ
;
A
#
# COMPACT_ATOMS: atom_id res chain seq x y z
N MET A 1 44.34 71.76 1.83
CA MET A 1 44.19 71.16 3.18
C MET A 1 43.31 69.93 3.06
N ARG A 2 43.67 68.83 3.76
CA ARG A 2 42.94 67.54 3.86
C ARG A 2 42.77 66.76 2.53
N ALA A 3 42.76 65.43 2.52
CA ALA A 3 43.38 64.44 3.41
C ALA A 3 43.41 63.10 2.65
N ALA A 4 44.47 62.30 2.80
CA ALA A 4 44.52 60.93 2.32
C ALA A 4 44.24 59.94 3.47
N ALA A 5 43.52 58.86 3.16
CA ALA A 5 43.37 57.67 4.01
C ALA A 5 43.08 56.48 3.07
N SER A 6 44.06 55.64 2.72
CA SER A 6 44.64 54.55 3.53
C SER A 6 43.71 53.33 3.66
N SER A 7 43.88 52.35 2.76
CA SER A 7 43.27 51.03 2.81
C SER A 7 43.91 50.12 3.88
N PRO A 8 43.19 49.11 4.37
CA PRO A 8 43.79 47.86 4.85
C PRO A 8 43.35 46.62 4.04
N SER A 9 44.21 45.60 4.06
CA SER A 9 44.06 44.31 3.38
C SER A 9 43.31 43.25 4.23
N PRO A 10 42.89 42.10 3.68
CA PRO A 10 41.75 41.35 4.20
C PRO A 10 42.08 40.36 5.33
N HIS A 11 41.18 40.25 6.31
CA HIS A 11 41.19 39.17 7.29
C HIS A 11 40.44 37.92 6.81
N CYS A 12 41.04 36.76 7.05
CA CYS A 12 40.49 35.45 6.69
C CYS A 12 39.16 35.16 7.42
N TYR A 13 38.12 34.81 6.67
CA TYR A 13 36.98 34.06 7.20
C TYR A 13 37.05 32.61 6.75
N SER A 14 37.05 31.69 7.73
CA SER A 14 37.07 30.26 7.49
C SER A 14 35.76 29.81 6.83
N ARG A 15 35.87 29.21 5.65
CA ARG A 15 34.73 28.78 4.85
C ARG A 15 34.14 27.48 5.42
N ARG A 16 33.27 27.58 6.44
CA ARG A 16 32.44 26.43 6.85
C ARG A 16 31.57 26.01 5.66
N ARG A 17 31.91 24.88 5.03
CA ARG A 17 31.04 24.22 4.05
C ARG A 17 29.77 23.76 4.78
N GLY A 18 28.66 24.46 4.58
CA GLY A 18 27.35 23.84 4.76
C GLY A 18 27.24 22.65 3.82
N ALA A 19 26.95 21.46 4.35
CA ALA A 19 26.78 20.28 3.52
C ALA A 19 25.46 20.39 2.74
N LEU A 20 25.55 20.67 1.44
CA LEU A 20 24.44 20.54 0.53
C LEU A 20 24.13 19.03 0.40
N LEU A 21 23.02 18.57 0.98
CA LEU A 21 22.61 17.16 0.89
C LEU A 21 21.92 16.90 -0.46
N ASP A 22 22.32 15.81 -1.10
CA ASP A 22 22.04 15.50 -2.51
C ASP A 22 20.59 15.04 -2.74
N ALA A 23 19.86 15.78 -3.59
CA ALA A 23 18.41 15.68 -3.74
C ALA A 23 17.94 14.53 -4.66
N ARG A 24 18.24 13.28 -4.29
CA ARG A 24 17.80 12.05 -5.00
C ARG A 24 16.34 11.66 -4.69
N HIS A 25 15.42 12.60 -4.88
CA HIS A 25 14.10 12.59 -4.25
C HIS A 25 12.91 12.55 -5.23
N VAL A 26 12.98 11.64 -6.21
CA VAL A 26 11.82 11.14 -6.96
C VAL A 26 11.98 9.63 -7.13
N PHE A 27 10.87 8.89 -7.12
CA PHE A 27 10.84 7.48 -7.51
C PHE A 27 11.39 7.31 -8.94
N ASP A 28 12.65 6.90 -9.10
CA ASP A 28 13.22 6.29 -10.33
C ASP A 28 14.70 5.87 -10.16
N HIS A 29 15.05 5.17 -9.08
CA HIS A 29 16.39 4.59 -8.92
C HIS A 29 16.41 3.06 -9.08
N VAL A 30 16.38 2.61 -10.34
CA VAL A 30 16.87 1.28 -10.74
C VAL A 30 18.17 1.44 -11.53
N PRO A 31 19.31 0.89 -11.06
CA PRO A 31 20.50 0.75 -11.89
C PRO A 31 20.36 -0.44 -12.83
N GLN A 32 20.30 -0.19 -14.14
CA GLN A 32 20.43 -1.25 -15.14
C GLN A 32 21.89 -1.75 -15.17
N ARG A 33 22.10 -3.07 -15.08
CA ARG A 33 23.39 -3.68 -15.43
C ARG A 33 23.62 -3.51 -16.92
N ARG A 34 24.75 -2.92 -17.32
CA ARG A 34 25.22 -3.01 -18.72
C ARG A 34 25.61 -4.46 -18.99
N LEU A 35 25.00 -5.08 -19.98
CA LEU A 35 25.58 -6.25 -20.63
C LEU A 35 26.77 -5.79 -21.48
N ALA A 36 27.86 -6.55 -21.49
CA ALA A 36 29.03 -6.24 -22.30
C ALA A 36 28.69 -6.42 -23.79
N PRO A 37 29.20 -5.56 -24.70
CA PRO A 37 29.01 -5.75 -26.13
C PRO A 37 29.80 -6.97 -26.62
N PRO A 38 29.33 -7.68 -27.65
CA PRO A 38 30.09 -8.77 -28.27
C PRO A 38 31.36 -8.23 -28.93
N SER A 39 32.46 -8.98 -28.79
CA SER A 39 33.77 -8.62 -29.35
C SER A 39 33.73 -8.58 -30.88
N ALA A 40 34.21 -7.49 -31.46
CA ALA A 40 34.40 -7.36 -32.90
C ALA A 40 35.42 -8.40 -33.42
N GLY A 41 35.13 -9.02 -34.56
CA GLY A 41 36.00 -10.02 -35.17
C GLY A 41 37.20 -9.41 -35.90
N HIS A 42 38.34 -10.10 -35.85
CA HIS A 42 39.45 -9.88 -36.77
C HIS A 42 39.48 -10.96 -37.86
N ARG A 43 39.79 -10.53 -39.09
CA ARG A 43 40.03 -11.40 -40.25
C ARG A 43 41.32 -12.21 -40.08
N ALA A 44 41.30 -13.44 -40.58
CA ALA A 44 42.44 -14.09 -41.23
C ALA A 44 41.89 -15.06 -42.30
N GLU A 45 42.71 -15.40 -43.31
CA GLU A 45 42.25 -15.93 -44.60
C GLU A 45 42.46 -17.45 -44.79
N HIS A 46 42.05 -17.91 -45.98
CA HIS A 46 42.49 -19.11 -46.69
C HIS A 46 41.90 -20.51 -46.36
N SER A 47 40.98 -20.89 -47.26
CA SER A 47 41.20 -21.92 -48.30
C SER A 47 40.44 -23.27 -48.26
N ALA A 48 39.79 -23.52 -49.40
CA ALA A 48 39.65 -24.79 -50.11
C ALA A 48 38.66 -25.90 -49.66
N ALA A 49 37.80 -26.23 -50.65
CA ALA A 49 37.41 -27.58 -51.10
C ALA A 49 36.04 -28.21 -50.72
N ALA A 50 35.43 -28.79 -51.76
CA ALA A 50 34.54 -29.97 -51.80
C ALA A 50 33.00 -29.83 -51.61
N ARG A 51 32.34 -29.48 -52.73
CA ARG A 51 31.19 -30.17 -53.38
C ARG A 51 30.33 -31.18 -52.55
N ARG A 52 29.05 -30.82 -52.36
CA ARG A 52 27.76 -31.46 -52.83
C ARG A 52 27.75 -32.95 -53.31
N PRO A 53 26.60 -33.66 -53.35
CA PRO A 53 25.20 -33.25 -53.06
C PRO A 53 24.33 -34.26 -52.24
N ALA A 54 23.04 -33.92 -52.05
CA ALA A 54 21.98 -34.73 -51.46
C ALA A 54 21.34 -35.77 -52.42
N ARG A 55 20.48 -36.66 -51.89
CA ARG A 55 19.36 -37.27 -52.64
C ARG A 55 18.18 -37.68 -51.73
N CYS A 56 16.97 -37.60 -52.30
CA CYS A 56 15.67 -37.86 -51.65
C CYS A 56 15.22 -39.33 -51.80
N LEU A 57 14.02 -39.61 -51.25
CA LEU A 57 12.96 -40.61 -51.60
C LEU A 57 12.50 -41.40 -50.34
N ALA A 58 11.24 -41.83 -50.13
CA ALA A 58 9.94 -41.46 -50.72
C ALA A 58 8.75 -42.17 -50.00
N VAL A 59 7.59 -41.49 -49.94
CA VAL A 59 6.21 -42.03 -50.17
C VAL A 59 5.47 -42.89 -49.10
N SER A 60 4.14 -42.67 -49.08
CA SER A 60 3.00 -43.38 -48.44
C SER A 60 2.90 -43.29 -46.89
N ALA A 61 1.88 -42.72 -46.24
CA ALA A 61 0.43 -42.52 -46.48
C ALA A 61 -0.45 -43.75 -46.16
N PHE A 62 -1.25 -43.65 -45.08
CA PHE A 62 -2.67 -44.02 -45.01
C PHE A 62 -3.29 -43.52 -43.68
N SER A 63 -4.53 -43.02 -43.76
CA SER A 63 -5.43 -42.60 -42.66
C SER A 63 -6.78 -43.34 -42.85
N PRO A 64 -7.85 -43.06 -42.09
CA PRO A 64 -8.03 -43.06 -40.63
C PRO A 64 -9.22 -43.96 -40.20
N ALA A 65 -9.46 -44.15 -38.90
CA ALA A 65 -10.79 -44.54 -38.40
C ALA A 65 -11.04 -44.12 -36.94
N CYS A 66 -12.24 -43.59 -36.67
CA CYS A 66 -12.71 -43.16 -35.34
C CYS A 66 -13.50 -44.28 -34.66
N ARG A 67 -13.54 -44.32 -33.30
CA ARG A 67 -14.80 -44.39 -32.53
C ARG A 67 -14.63 -44.25 -31.01
N ALA A 68 -15.73 -43.82 -30.40
CA ALA A 68 -15.91 -43.30 -29.05
C ALA A 68 -15.75 -44.30 -27.87
N ALA A 69 -15.36 -43.72 -26.74
CA ALA A 69 -15.83 -43.90 -25.35
C ALA A 69 -16.53 -45.20 -24.91
N SER A 70 -16.09 -45.75 -23.76
CA SER A 70 -16.92 -45.85 -22.54
C SER A 70 -16.12 -46.29 -21.30
N SER A 71 -16.60 -45.92 -20.12
CA SER A 71 -15.96 -46.13 -18.82
C SER A 71 -16.25 -47.50 -18.20
N VAL A 72 -15.27 -48.15 -17.56
CA VAL A 72 -15.49 -49.11 -16.45
C VAL A 72 -14.37 -48.96 -15.40
N GLN A 73 -14.73 -49.15 -14.13
CA GLN A 73 -13.96 -48.83 -12.94
C GLN A 73 -13.83 -50.05 -12.01
N TRP A 74 -12.61 -50.52 -11.74
CA TRP A 74 -12.21 -51.47 -10.67
C TRP A 74 -10.68 -51.33 -10.48
N LEU A 75 -10.00 -51.55 -9.35
CA LEU A 75 -10.20 -51.44 -7.90
C LEU A 75 -8.93 -52.09 -7.25
N LEU A 76 -8.38 -51.48 -6.19
CA LEU A 76 -7.52 -52.08 -5.12
C LEU A 76 -6.01 -52.34 -5.32
N GLY A 77 -5.27 -52.16 -4.21
CA GLY A 77 -3.82 -52.43 -4.03
C GLY A 77 -3.02 -51.27 -3.40
N LEU A 78 -3.38 -50.71 -2.23
CA LEU A 78 -3.14 -51.23 -0.87
C LEU A 78 -1.64 -51.33 -0.47
N VAL A 79 -1.10 -50.33 0.25
CA VAL A 79 -0.37 -50.48 1.54
C VAL A 79 -0.52 -49.17 2.36
N ARG A 80 -0.99 -49.28 3.61
CA ARG A 80 -0.90 -48.25 4.65
C ARG A 80 -0.24 -48.88 5.87
N THR A 81 0.75 -48.23 6.47
CA THR A 81 1.38 -48.71 7.71
C THR A 81 0.74 -48.03 8.93
N PHE A 82 0.50 -48.80 9.98
CA PHE A 82 -0.20 -48.42 11.20
C PHE A 82 0.64 -47.58 12.17
N LEU A 83 -0.04 -46.82 13.03
CA LEU A 83 0.26 -46.77 14.47
C LEU A 83 -1.03 -46.39 15.24
N GLN A 84 -1.31 -47.09 16.34
CA GLN A 84 -2.60 -47.06 17.05
C GLN A 84 -2.60 -46.17 18.31
N ILE A 85 -3.78 -45.71 18.67
CA ILE A 85 -4.15 -45.11 19.96
C ILE A 85 -4.82 -46.20 20.84
N PRO A 86 -4.66 -46.19 22.17
CA PRO A 86 -5.62 -46.79 23.09
C PRO A 86 -6.55 -45.75 23.74
N THR A 87 -7.83 -46.10 23.83
CA THR A 87 -8.88 -45.45 24.64
C THR A 87 -8.83 -46.02 26.10
N ALA A 88 -9.66 -45.68 27.11
CA ALA A 88 -10.98 -45.04 27.14
C ALA A 88 -11.36 -44.45 28.54
N SER A 89 -12.35 -43.54 28.51
CA SER A 89 -13.54 -43.46 29.40
C SER A 89 -13.47 -43.41 30.95
N SER A 90 -14.09 -42.37 31.53
CA SER A 90 -15.31 -42.50 32.38
C SER A 90 -15.86 -41.14 32.83
N THR A 91 -17.18 -40.94 32.75
CA THR A 91 -17.91 -39.87 33.47
C THR A 91 -18.56 -40.43 34.75
N PRO A 92 -18.95 -39.57 35.71
CA PRO A 92 -20.38 -39.47 36.04
C PRO A 92 -20.89 -38.03 36.31
N ARG A 93 -22.16 -37.93 36.72
CA ARG A 93 -23.01 -36.73 36.74
C ARG A 93 -23.09 -35.97 38.10
N ALA A 94 -23.53 -34.71 37.96
CA ALA A 94 -24.57 -34.01 38.77
C ALA A 94 -24.21 -33.21 40.05
N CYS A 95 -24.66 -31.93 39.99
CA CYS A 95 -25.40 -31.15 41.00
C CYS A 95 -24.92 -31.08 42.47
N SER A 96 -24.62 -29.87 42.95
CA SER A 96 -25.57 -29.01 43.72
C SER A 96 -24.88 -27.78 44.32
N THR A 97 -25.57 -26.64 44.37
CA THR A 97 -25.23 -25.52 45.28
C THR A 97 -25.74 -25.84 46.70
N PRO A 98 -25.22 -25.22 47.79
CA PRO A 98 -25.80 -23.93 48.20
C PRO A 98 -24.86 -22.93 48.92
N SER A 99 -25.27 -21.66 48.84
CA SER A 99 -25.24 -20.59 49.86
C SER A 99 -23.98 -20.27 50.70
N SER A 100 -23.55 -19.00 50.57
CA SER A 100 -23.18 -18.04 51.64
C SER A 100 -22.69 -18.53 53.01
N PHE A 101 -21.62 -17.91 53.52
CA PHE A 101 -21.67 -17.18 54.81
C PHE A 101 -20.54 -16.15 54.94
N LEU A 102 -20.90 -14.91 55.31
CA LEU A 102 -19.99 -13.87 55.80
C LEU A 102 -20.10 -13.78 57.32
N PRO A 103 -19.01 -13.41 58.00
CA PRO A 103 -19.06 -12.58 59.19
C PRO A 103 -18.26 -11.26 59.00
N SER A 104 -18.43 -10.16 59.71
CA SER A 104 -19.49 -9.57 60.55
C SER A 104 -18.79 -8.50 61.42
N ARG A 105 -19.37 -7.28 61.51
CA ARG A 105 -19.06 -6.18 62.48
C ARG A 105 -17.70 -5.46 62.29
N ARG A 106 -17.57 -4.14 62.56
CA ARG A 106 -18.34 -3.23 63.46
C ARG A 106 -18.58 -1.82 62.84
N ASN A 107 -19.41 -1.02 63.51
CA ASN A 107 -19.99 0.25 63.04
C ASN A 107 -19.31 1.51 63.60
N PHE A 108 -19.53 2.66 62.94
CA PHE A 108 -19.93 3.96 63.53
C PHE A 108 -20.48 4.83 62.36
N GLU A 109 -21.78 5.14 62.22
CA GLU A 109 -22.63 6.07 63.01
C GLU A 109 -22.28 7.56 62.73
N GLY A 110 -23.18 8.46 62.29
CA GLY A 110 -24.56 8.33 61.77
C GLY A 110 -24.72 9.20 60.49
N TYR A 111 -25.82 9.92 60.18
CA TYR A 111 -27.18 10.04 60.74
C TYR A 111 -28.09 10.75 59.69
N ILE A 112 -29.43 10.54 59.73
CA ILE A 112 -30.43 11.20 58.86
C ILE A 112 -31.74 11.43 59.66
N PRO A 113 -32.42 12.57 59.46
CA PRO A 113 -33.89 12.58 59.47
C PRO A 113 -34.46 13.38 58.28
N ARG A 114 -35.68 13.19 57.78
CA ARG A 114 -36.64 12.07 57.71
C ARG A 114 -37.82 12.61 56.86
N SER A 115 -38.58 11.73 56.23
CA SER A 115 -39.71 12.03 55.33
C SER A 115 -41.02 12.39 56.05
N CYS A 116 -41.99 13.01 55.34
CA CYS A 116 -43.25 12.35 54.93
C CYS A 116 -44.37 13.30 54.41
N SER A 117 -45.07 12.84 53.37
CA SER A 117 -46.53 12.98 53.08
C SER A 117 -47.21 14.34 52.90
N GLY A 118 -47.98 14.46 51.80
CA GLY A 118 -49.05 15.46 51.59
C GLY A 118 -49.74 15.26 50.22
N SER A 119 -51.06 15.15 50.18
CA SER A 119 -51.86 14.93 48.97
C SER A 119 -52.83 16.08 48.69
N SER A 120 -53.37 16.11 47.47
CA SER A 120 -54.69 16.63 47.06
C SER A 120 -54.85 18.06 46.48
N LEU A 121 -55.34 18.04 45.22
CA LEU A 121 -56.33 18.94 44.58
C LEU A 121 -55.92 20.36 44.11
N LYS A 122 -56.73 21.06 43.28
CA LYS A 122 -57.09 20.82 41.85
C LYS A 122 -57.83 22.07 41.29
N ILE A 123 -57.70 22.34 39.98
CA ILE A 123 -58.52 23.32 39.18
C ILE A 123 -58.14 24.79 39.49
N TYR A 124 -58.09 25.79 38.60
CA TYR A 124 -58.45 25.99 37.18
C TYR A 124 -57.17 25.98 36.28
N SER A 125 -57.12 26.30 34.97
CA SER A 125 -58.12 26.88 34.05
C SER A 125 -58.07 26.28 32.62
N ARG A 126 -58.06 27.10 31.56
CA ARG A 126 -58.45 26.76 30.17
C ARG A 126 -57.86 27.74 29.13
N SER A 127 -57.42 27.19 27.97
CA SER A 127 -57.27 27.86 26.64
C SER A 127 -56.19 28.97 26.49
N SER A 128 -55.49 29.15 25.35
CA SER A 128 -55.42 28.42 24.07
C SER A 128 -54.11 28.75 23.30
N LEU A 129 -53.73 27.88 22.35
CA LEU A 129 -52.85 28.12 21.19
C LEU A 129 -51.43 28.72 21.38
N LEU A 130 -50.39 27.94 21.05
CA LEU A 130 -49.54 28.16 19.87
C LEU A 130 -48.56 26.98 19.70
N THR A 131 -48.85 26.09 18.73
CA THR A 131 -47.97 24.97 18.41
C THR A 131 -46.82 25.45 17.52
N LEU A 132 -45.69 25.81 18.13
CA LEU A 132 -44.46 26.08 17.39
C LEU A 132 -43.92 24.77 16.81
N GLN A 133 -44.19 24.50 15.53
CA GLN A 133 -43.41 23.54 14.78
C GLN A 133 -41.98 24.06 14.60
N PRO A 134 -40.93 23.27 14.90
CA PRO A 134 -39.60 23.57 14.41
C PRO A 134 -39.62 23.48 12.88
N SER A 135 -39.38 24.61 12.21
CA SER A 135 -39.29 24.65 10.75
C SER A 135 -38.28 23.64 10.23
N SER A 136 -38.62 23.01 9.11
CA SER A 136 -37.78 22.14 8.31
C SER A 136 -36.50 22.85 7.86
N ALA A 137 -35.44 22.74 8.67
CA ALA A 137 -34.08 23.17 8.36
C ALA A 137 -33.13 21.95 8.44
N ILE A 138 -33.25 21.10 7.42
CA ILE A 138 -32.19 20.22 6.88
C ILE A 138 -31.20 19.70 7.95
N MET A 139 -31.61 18.70 8.74
CA MET A 139 -30.65 17.78 9.37
C MET A 139 -30.11 16.80 8.34
N VAL A 140 -29.33 17.31 7.38
CA VAL A 140 -28.43 16.53 6.54
C VAL A 140 -27.00 16.81 7.03
N SER A 141 -26.70 16.26 8.21
CA SER A 141 -25.33 15.99 8.63
C SER A 141 -25.13 14.46 8.65
N SER A 142 -25.51 13.84 7.53
CA SER A 142 -25.25 12.44 7.25
C SER A 142 -23.78 12.29 6.87
N GLN A 143 -22.95 12.00 7.88
CA GLN A 143 -21.77 11.15 7.76
C GLN A 143 -21.06 11.21 6.40
N LEU A 144 -20.22 12.23 6.17
CA LEU A 144 -19.20 12.11 5.14
C LEU A 144 -18.31 10.93 5.54
N THR A 145 -18.35 9.85 4.77
CA THR A 145 -17.43 8.75 4.99
C THR A 145 -16.04 9.18 4.52
N SER A 146 -14.97 8.63 5.10
CA SER A 146 -13.59 8.93 4.67
C SER A 146 -13.39 8.68 3.16
N SER A 147 -14.18 7.77 2.60
CA SER A 147 -14.29 7.43 1.18
C SER A 147 -14.90 8.51 0.29
N ASP A 148 -15.68 9.45 0.83
CA ASP A 148 -16.31 10.54 0.06
C ASP A 148 -15.41 11.78 -0.04
N VAL A 149 -14.32 11.82 0.73
CA VAL A 149 -13.37 12.94 0.74
C VAL A 149 -12.53 12.93 -0.53
N ALA A 150 -12.61 14.02 -1.29
CA ALA A 150 -11.89 14.20 -2.54
C ALA A 150 -10.36 14.06 -2.34
N GLN A 151 -9.73 13.22 -3.18
CA GLN A 151 -8.28 13.03 -3.16
C GLN A 151 -7.57 14.38 -3.37
N ARG A 152 -6.49 14.61 -2.62
CA ARG A 152 -5.71 15.87 -2.57
C ARG A 152 -6.39 17.07 -1.85
N SER A 153 -7.57 16.92 -1.24
CA SER A 153 -8.14 17.97 -0.36
C SER A 153 -7.36 18.10 0.96
N GLU A 154 -7.55 19.20 1.70
CA GLU A 154 -6.92 19.39 3.01
C GLU A 154 -7.38 18.32 4.02
N GLU A 155 -8.66 17.96 3.98
CA GLU A 155 -9.24 16.88 4.79
C GLU A 155 -8.62 15.52 4.44
N TRP A 156 -8.36 15.26 3.16
CA TRP A 156 -7.66 14.05 2.71
C TRP A 156 -6.23 13.98 3.26
N PHE A 157 -5.49 15.09 3.25
CA PHE A 157 -4.17 15.16 3.89
C PHE A 157 -4.25 14.99 5.41
N ALA A 158 -5.26 15.56 6.07
CA ALA A 158 -5.48 15.43 7.50
C ALA A 158 -5.75 13.97 7.92
N LEU A 159 -6.66 13.27 7.21
CA LEU A 159 -6.98 11.87 7.45
C LEU A 159 -5.75 10.94 7.28
N ARG A 160 -4.84 11.29 6.37
CA ARG A 160 -3.60 10.53 6.09
C ARG A 160 -2.46 10.80 7.06
N ARG A 161 -2.51 11.89 7.83
CA ARG A 161 -1.45 12.28 8.79
C ARG A 161 -1.24 11.19 9.84
N ASP A 162 -2.34 10.69 10.41
CA ASP A 162 -2.37 9.71 11.49
C ASP A 162 -2.61 8.28 11.00
N LYS A 163 -2.10 7.98 9.80
CA LYS A 163 -2.14 6.67 9.14
C LYS A 163 -0.82 6.39 8.43
N LEU A 164 -0.45 5.12 8.37
CA LEU A 164 0.54 4.63 7.42
C LEU A 164 -0.18 4.30 6.12
N THR A 165 0.15 5.00 5.04
CA THR A 165 -0.56 4.85 3.76
C THR A 165 0.15 3.86 2.84
N THR A 166 -0.61 3.10 2.04
CA THR A 166 -0.07 2.05 1.14
C THR A 166 1.10 2.51 0.27
N SER A 167 1.03 3.75 -0.24
CA SER A 167 2.10 4.40 -1.03
C SER A 167 3.44 4.56 -0.28
N THR A 168 3.42 4.53 1.05
CA THR A 168 4.62 4.64 1.92
C THR A 168 5.17 3.29 2.38
N PHE A 169 4.49 2.16 2.11
CA PHE A 169 4.87 0.85 2.64
C PHE A 169 6.27 0.42 2.21
N SER A 170 6.66 0.62 0.94
CA SER A 170 8.04 0.30 0.49
C SER A 170 9.12 1.04 1.28
N THR A 171 8.85 2.27 1.70
CA THR A 171 9.73 3.07 2.58
C THR A 171 9.73 2.54 4.01
N ALA A 172 8.56 2.27 4.60
CA ALA A 172 8.45 1.67 5.94
C ALA A 172 9.07 0.25 6.02
N LEU A 173 9.12 -0.47 4.90
CA LEU A 173 9.78 -1.78 4.75
C LEU A 173 11.29 -1.69 4.52
N GLY A 174 11.86 -0.48 4.34
CA GLY A 174 13.30 -0.27 4.15
C GLY A 174 13.83 -0.62 2.76
N PHE A 175 13.01 -0.49 1.70
CA PHE A 175 13.45 -0.81 0.32
C PHE A 175 14.52 0.15 -0.19
N TRP A 176 14.46 1.41 0.26
CA TRP A 176 15.34 2.49 -0.19
C TRP A 176 16.60 2.58 0.67
N ALA A 177 17.73 2.92 0.04
CA ALA A 177 18.98 3.17 0.75
C ALA A 177 18.97 4.53 1.49
N GLY A 178 19.88 4.68 2.46
CA GLY A 178 20.00 5.90 3.26
C GLY A 178 18.97 5.99 4.38
N ASN A 179 18.52 7.20 4.66
CA ASN A 179 17.70 7.59 5.81
C ASN A 179 16.17 7.56 5.54
N ARG A 180 15.70 7.15 4.36
CA ARG A 180 14.28 7.27 3.94
C ARG A 180 13.26 6.71 4.93
N ARG A 181 13.60 5.62 5.61
CA ARG A 181 12.75 5.00 6.64
C ARG A 181 12.65 5.86 7.91
N ALA A 182 13.75 6.53 8.28
CA ALA A 182 13.80 7.49 9.38
C ALA A 182 13.14 8.82 9.00
N GLU A 183 13.23 9.27 7.73
CA GLU A 183 12.49 10.44 7.23
C GLU A 183 10.97 10.24 7.35
N LEU A 184 10.46 9.09 6.89
CA LEU A 184 9.04 8.75 7.03
C LEU A 184 8.62 8.64 8.50
N TRP A 185 9.46 8.07 9.36
CA TRP A 185 9.18 8.04 10.80
C TRP A 185 9.13 9.45 11.39
N ASN A 186 10.05 10.33 11.02
CA ASN A 186 10.10 11.72 11.45
C ASN A 186 8.84 12.50 11.01
N GLU A 187 8.44 12.36 9.73
CA GLU A 187 7.16 12.90 9.21
C GLU A 187 5.96 12.41 10.03
N LYS A 188 5.94 11.13 10.41
CA LYS A 188 4.82 10.56 11.18
C LYS A 188 4.84 10.92 12.66
N VAL A 189 6.00 11.21 13.25
CA VAL A 189 6.11 11.55 14.68
C VAL A 189 5.98 13.05 14.93
N PHE A 190 6.70 13.88 14.17
CA PHE A 190 6.78 15.33 14.37
C PHE A 190 5.89 16.13 13.39
N GLY A 191 5.24 15.45 12.44
CA GLY A 191 4.50 16.06 11.35
C GLY A 191 5.40 16.46 10.17
N PRO A 192 4.82 17.06 9.11
CA PRO A 192 5.59 17.58 8.00
C PRO A 192 6.45 18.76 8.46
N ILE A 193 7.76 18.53 8.59
CA ILE A 193 8.75 19.61 8.63
C ILE A 193 8.65 20.35 7.28
N GLU A 194 8.83 21.68 7.27
CA GLU A 194 9.07 22.47 6.05
C GLU A 194 10.45 22.13 5.43
N ILE A 195 10.62 20.87 5.05
CA ILE A 195 11.68 20.46 4.13
C ILE A 195 11.27 21.08 2.80
N LYS A 196 12.06 22.05 2.34
CA LYS A 196 12.00 22.50 0.94
C LYS A 196 12.24 21.29 0.06
N LEU A 197 11.16 20.66 -0.41
CA LEU A 197 11.24 19.62 -1.43
C LEU A 197 12.04 20.22 -2.58
N ALA A 198 13.12 19.56 -2.95
CA ALA A 198 13.89 19.95 -4.12
C ALA A 198 12.94 20.06 -5.32
N ASP A 199 13.15 21.02 -6.20
CA ASP A 199 12.19 21.32 -7.27
C ASP A 199 11.87 20.08 -8.12
N THR A 200 12.86 19.20 -8.32
CA THR A 200 12.68 17.88 -8.96
C THR A 200 11.64 16.98 -8.29
N ALA A 201 11.57 16.98 -6.94
CA ALA A 201 10.62 16.20 -6.16
C ALA A 201 9.19 16.71 -6.37
N ARG A 202 8.99 18.03 -6.32
CA ARG A 202 7.73 18.69 -6.61
C ARG A 202 7.29 18.45 -8.06
N SER A 203 8.15 18.74 -9.03
CA SER A 203 7.84 18.55 -10.45
C SER A 203 7.39 17.12 -10.81
N ALA A 204 7.87 16.10 -10.09
CA ALA A 204 7.39 14.72 -10.28
C ALA A 204 6.01 14.45 -9.68
N MET A 205 5.70 15.04 -8.52
CA MET A 205 4.37 14.95 -7.90
C MET A 205 3.33 15.72 -8.72
N ASP A 206 3.72 16.89 -9.23
CA ASP A 206 2.94 17.71 -10.16
C ASP A 206 2.74 16.96 -11.48
N TRP A 207 3.79 16.36 -12.04
CA TRP A 207 3.70 15.52 -13.26
C TRP A 207 2.69 14.38 -13.10
N GLY A 208 2.79 13.62 -12.00
CA GLY A 208 1.83 12.54 -11.71
C GLY A 208 0.39 13.06 -11.62
N THR A 209 0.18 14.12 -10.84
CA THR A 209 -1.13 14.74 -10.62
C THR A 209 -1.75 15.26 -11.92
N ASN A 210 -0.97 15.91 -12.78
CA ASN A 210 -1.46 16.52 -14.01
C ASN A 210 -1.80 15.51 -15.13
N HIS A 211 -1.32 14.27 -15.04
CA HIS A 211 -1.51 13.25 -16.07
C HIS A 211 -2.35 12.04 -15.61
N GLU A 212 -2.76 11.99 -14.35
CA GLU A 212 -3.56 10.90 -13.79
C GLU A 212 -4.90 10.73 -14.50
N SER A 213 -5.63 11.83 -14.75
CA SER A 213 -6.89 11.81 -15.51
C SER A 213 -6.70 11.30 -16.94
N VAL A 214 -5.71 11.84 -17.66
CA VAL A 214 -5.35 11.43 -19.03
C VAL A 214 -4.98 9.94 -19.10
N ALA A 215 -4.26 9.45 -18.09
CA ALA A 215 -3.92 8.04 -17.97
C ALA A 215 -5.16 7.16 -17.72
N ILE A 216 -6.08 7.58 -16.85
CA ILE A 216 -7.36 6.88 -16.60
C ILE A 216 -8.25 6.88 -17.86
N GLU A 217 -8.31 7.98 -18.60
CA GLU A 217 -9.03 8.09 -19.88
C GLU A 217 -8.45 7.13 -20.93
N GLN A 218 -7.12 7.10 -21.09
CA GLN A 218 -6.47 6.17 -22.02
C GLN A 218 -6.64 4.70 -21.59
N TYR A 219 -6.55 4.40 -20.29
CA TYR A 219 -6.85 3.07 -19.76
C TYR A 219 -8.29 2.65 -20.06
N THR A 220 -9.25 3.56 -19.87
CA THR A 220 -10.69 3.33 -20.15
C THR A 220 -10.90 3.07 -21.63
N SER A 221 -10.26 3.84 -22.51
CA SER A 221 -10.29 3.69 -23.96
C SER A 221 -9.70 2.35 -24.43
N ILE A 222 -8.56 1.94 -23.88
CA ILE A 222 -7.88 0.68 -24.24
C ILE A 222 -8.66 -0.55 -23.74
N THR A 223 -9.17 -0.51 -22.52
CA THR A 223 -9.75 -1.70 -21.85
C THR A 223 -11.27 -1.81 -21.96
N GLY A 224 -11.96 -0.71 -22.30
CA GLY A 224 -13.43 -0.61 -22.26
C GLY A 224 -14.04 -0.66 -20.85
N LYS A 225 -13.22 -0.68 -19.79
CA LYS A 225 -13.68 -0.79 -18.40
C LYS A 225 -14.02 0.58 -17.83
N LEU A 226 -15.21 0.71 -17.24
CA LEU A 226 -15.57 1.88 -16.45
C LEU A 226 -14.74 1.94 -15.15
N VAL A 227 -14.29 3.15 -14.80
CA VAL A 227 -13.52 3.44 -13.59
C VAL A 227 -14.36 4.29 -12.65
N GLY A 228 -14.71 3.73 -11.49
CA GLY A 228 -15.33 4.48 -10.40
C GLY A 228 -14.28 5.20 -9.54
N THR A 229 -14.65 6.32 -8.92
CA THR A 229 -13.80 7.05 -7.97
C THR A 229 -14.04 6.56 -6.53
N LEU A 230 -13.01 6.64 -5.69
CA LEU A 230 -13.12 6.37 -4.24
C LEU A 230 -11.99 7.10 -3.49
N GLY A 231 -12.32 7.81 -2.41
CA GLY A 231 -11.42 8.70 -1.68
C GLY A 231 -10.41 7.99 -0.77
N PHE A 232 -10.43 8.28 0.53
CA PHE A 232 -9.52 7.65 1.48
C PHE A 232 -10.20 6.54 2.29
N VAL A 233 -9.71 5.31 2.17
CA VAL A 233 -10.21 4.15 2.90
C VAL A 233 -9.27 3.84 4.06
N VAL A 234 -9.80 3.80 5.28
CA VAL A 234 -9.10 3.29 6.47
C VAL A 234 -9.42 1.80 6.61
N HIS A 235 -8.45 0.99 7.03
CA HIS A 235 -8.66 -0.45 7.22
C HIS A 235 -9.78 -0.70 8.24
N THR A 236 -10.77 -1.51 7.87
CA THR A 236 -12.03 -1.68 8.63
C THR A 236 -11.88 -2.51 9.90
N GLU A 237 -10.96 -3.47 9.92
CA GLU A 237 -10.58 -4.21 11.14
C GLU A 237 -10.09 -3.26 12.26
N ALA A 238 -10.65 -3.42 13.45
CA ALA A 238 -10.41 -2.53 14.60
C ALA A 238 -8.93 -2.36 14.98
N ASN A 239 -8.11 -3.41 14.87
CA ASN A 239 -6.68 -3.39 15.20
C ASN A 239 -5.80 -2.87 14.05
N SER A 240 -6.39 -2.58 12.89
CA SER A 240 -5.70 -2.21 11.65
C SER A 240 -5.99 -0.76 11.23
N GLY A 241 -6.83 -0.01 11.95
CA GLY A 241 -7.21 1.39 11.70
C GLY A 241 -6.07 2.43 11.78
N TRP A 242 -4.82 2.01 11.90
CA TRP A 242 -3.60 2.79 11.67
C TRP A 242 -3.12 2.72 10.20
N LEU A 243 -3.70 1.83 9.39
CA LEU A 243 -3.44 1.70 7.96
C LEU A 243 -4.52 2.42 7.13
N GLY A 244 -4.13 2.95 5.97
CA GLY A 244 -5.08 3.52 5.02
C GLY A 244 -4.60 3.52 3.58
N ALA A 245 -5.54 3.67 2.66
CA ALA A 245 -5.33 3.59 1.22
C ALA A 245 -6.13 4.66 0.48
N SER A 246 -5.64 5.09 -0.68
CA SER A 246 -6.44 5.73 -1.71
C SER A 246 -6.11 5.01 -3.01
N PRO A 247 -7.08 4.34 -3.66
CA PRO A 247 -6.91 3.84 -5.02
C PRO A 247 -6.98 5.01 -6.00
N ASP A 248 -6.45 4.84 -7.20
CA ASP A 248 -6.67 5.81 -8.29
C ASP A 248 -7.98 5.51 -9.05
N GLY A 249 -8.56 4.31 -8.85
CA GLY A 249 -9.92 3.97 -9.26
C GLY A 249 -10.42 2.60 -8.80
N ILE A 250 -11.72 2.36 -8.96
CA ILE A 250 -12.39 1.09 -8.68
C ILE A 250 -12.97 0.52 -9.97
N LEU A 251 -12.85 -0.79 -10.14
CA LEU A 251 -13.18 -1.50 -11.36
C LEU A 251 -14.25 -2.55 -11.09
N GLY A 252 -15.34 -2.54 -11.85
CA GLY A 252 -16.45 -3.50 -11.70
C GLY A 252 -17.27 -3.30 -10.42
N CYS A 253 -18.17 -4.25 -10.17
CA CYS A 253 -18.99 -4.31 -8.96
C CYS A 253 -18.55 -5.45 -8.04
N GLU A 254 -18.96 -5.40 -6.78
CA GLU A 254 -18.70 -6.48 -5.83
C GLU A 254 -19.46 -7.77 -6.18
N PRO A 255 -18.88 -8.96 -5.93
CA PRO A 255 -17.59 -9.22 -5.28
C PRO A 255 -16.40 -9.30 -6.26
N ASP A 256 -16.65 -9.36 -7.58
CA ASP A 256 -15.63 -9.63 -8.60
C ASP A 256 -14.77 -8.40 -8.96
N GLY A 257 -15.09 -7.25 -8.36
CA GLY A 257 -14.44 -5.98 -8.57
C GLY A 257 -12.97 -5.97 -8.13
N GLY A 258 -12.26 -4.95 -8.60
CA GLY A 258 -10.85 -4.74 -8.33
C GLY A 258 -10.47 -3.28 -8.27
N ILE A 259 -9.17 -3.05 -8.22
CA ILE A 259 -8.58 -1.73 -8.00
C ILE A 259 -7.80 -1.31 -9.24
N LEU A 260 -7.91 -0.05 -9.64
CA LEU A 260 -6.98 0.60 -10.57
C LEU A 260 -5.95 1.39 -9.76
N GLU A 261 -4.67 1.19 -10.08
CA GLU A 261 -3.55 1.98 -9.57
C GLU A 261 -2.77 2.52 -10.77
N VAL A 262 -2.60 3.83 -10.85
CA VAL A 262 -2.02 4.54 -12.00
C VAL A 262 -0.65 5.09 -11.64
N LYS A 263 0.30 5.00 -12.57
CA LYS A 263 1.63 5.57 -12.44
C LYS A 263 2.07 6.27 -13.72
N CYS A 264 2.42 7.54 -13.58
CA CYS A 264 3.00 8.36 -14.62
C CYS A 264 4.47 8.65 -14.24
N PRO A 265 5.45 7.79 -14.59
CA PRO A 265 6.84 7.95 -14.17
C PRO A 265 7.46 9.23 -14.75
N PHE A 266 8.20 9.96 -13.90
CA PHE A 266 8.87 11.21 -14.27
C PHE A 266 10.27 11.00 -14.85
N ASN A 267 10.78 9.75 -14.84
CA ASN A 267 12.02 9.32 -15.46
C ASN A 267 13.22 10.25 -15.16
N LYS A 268 13.39 10.55 -13.86
CA LYS A 268 14.45 11.44 -13.33
C LYS A 268 14.43 12.87 -13.93
N GLY A 269 13.24 13.41 -14.18
CA GLY A 269 13.07 14.74 -14.79
C GLY A 269 13.12 14.75 -16.31
N LYS A 270 12.84 13.60 -16.93
CA LYS A 270 12.76 13.42 -18.39
C LYS A 270 11.57 12.54 -18.78
N PRO A 271 10.33 12.91 -18.41
CA PRO A 271 9.13 12.13 -18.69
C PRO A 271 8.92 11.87 -20.18
N GLU A 272 9.37 12.78 -21.05
CA GLU A 272 9.37 12.62 -22.51
C GLU A 272 10.20 11.43 -23.01
N LEU A 273 11.17 10.96 -22.21
CA LEU A 273 11.97 9.77 -22.46
C LEU A 273 11.48 8.54 -21.67
N ALA A 274 10.38 8.65 -20.92
CA ALA A 274 9.81 7.52 -20.19
C ALA A 274 9.21 6.51 -21.17
N LEU A 275 9.44 5.23 -20.92
CA LEU A 275 8.84 4.13 -21.69
C LEU A 275 7.97 3.26 -20.78
N PRO A 276 6.93 2.61 -21.32
CA PRO A 276 6.14 1.62 -20.60
C PRO A 276 7.01 0.54 -19.99
N TRP A 277 6.64 0.07 -18.80
CA TRP A 277 7.35 -1.02 -18.17
C TRP A 277 7.03 -2.33 -18.87
N ARG A 278 8.06 -3.11 -19.22
CA ARG A 278 7.92 -4.49 -19.74
C ARG A 278 7.75 -5.54 -18.64
N ALA A 279 8.04 -5.17 -17.39
CA ALA A 279 7.88 -6.00 -16.20
C ALA A 279 7.54 -5.09 -15.03
N MET A 280 6.68 -5.56 -14.12
CA MET A 280 6.20 -4.77 -12.98
C MET A 280 7.38 -4.34 -12.08
N PRO A 281 7.50 -3.04 -11.70
CA PRO A 281 8.51 -2.63 -10.74
C PRO A 281 8.17 -3.15 -9.32
N TYR A 282 9.00 -4.04 -8.80
CA TYR A 282 8.78 -4.75 -7.53
C TYR A 282 8.51 -3.85 -6.31
N TYR A 283 8.96 -2.59 -6.34
CA TYR A 283 8.76 -1.64 -5.24
C TYR A 283 7.33 -1.11 -5.10
N TYR A 284 6.45 -1.33 -6.10
CA TYR A 284 5.01 -1.11 -5.97
C TYR A 284 4.26 -2.30 -5.36
N MET A 285 4.86 -3.50 -5.29
CA MET A 285 4.21 -4.70 -4.74
C MET A 285 3.66 -4.51 -3.31
N PRO A 286 4.36 -3.87 -2.36
CA PRO A 286 3.78 -3.56 -1.05
C PRO A 286 2.54 -2.67 -1.12
N GLN A 287 2.53 -1.67 -2.01
CA GLN A 287 1.43 -0.73 -2.12
C GLN A 287 0.16 -1.43 -2.64
N VAL A 288 0.27 -2.19 -3.72
CA VAL A 288 -0.89 -2.85 -4.33
C VAL A 288 -1.46 -3.98 -3.49
N GLN A 289 -0.61 -4.72 -2.78
CA GLN A 289 -1.07 -5.74 -1.83
C GLN A 289 -1.75 -5.10 -0.62
N GLY A 290 -1.25 -3.95 -0.14
CA GLY A 290 -1.92 -3.16 0.89
C GLY A 290 -3.27 -2.58 0.47
N LEU A 291 -3.40 -2.16 -0.79
CA LEU A 291 -4.67 -1.72 -1.39
C LEU A 291 -5.69 -2.86 -1.39
N MET A 292 -5.31 -4.03 -1.92
CA MET A 292 -6.17 -5.22 -1.93
C MET A 292 -6.60 -5.66 -0.53
N GLU A 293 -5.73 -5.56 0.47
CA GLU A 293 -6.08 -5.89 1.84
C GLU A 293 -7.09 -4.90 2.45
N ILE A 294 -6.73 -3.61 2.50
CA ILE A 294 -7.52 -2.54 3.14
C ILE A 294 -8.93 -2.43 2.54
N MET A 295 -9.04 -2.72 1.24
CA MET A 295 -10.28 -2.58 0.47
C MET A 295 -11.02 -3.90 0.25
N GLY A 296 -10.50 -5.02 0.77
CA GLY A 296 -11.13 -6.34 0.61
C GLY A 296 -11.30 -6.76 -0.85
N ARG A 297 -10.33 -6.48 -1.72
CA ARG A 297 -10.35 -6.82 -3.16
C ARG A 297 -9.32 -7.92 -3.45
N ASP A 298 -9.61 -8.81 -4.39
CA ASP A 298 -8.72 -9.95 -4.69
C ASP A 298 -7.73 -9.70 -5.84
N TRP A 299 -7.86 -8.58 -6.56
CA TRP A 299 -6.92 -8.20 -7.62
C TRP A 299 -6.80 -6.67 -7.79
N VAL A 300 -5.63 -6.24 -8.28
CA VAL A 300 -5.37 -4.88 -8.78
C VAL A 300 -4.98 -4.94 -10.27
N GLU A 301 -5.22 -3.85 -10.97
CA GLU A 301 -4.58 -3.51 -12.22
C GLU A 301 -3.67 -2.30 -12.02
N LEU A 302 -2.35 -2.53 -12.12
CA LEU A 302 -1.33 -1.48 -12.10
C LEU A 302 -1.10 -1.02 -13.54
N TYR A 303 -1.47 0.22 -13.83
CA TYR A 303 -1.32 0.85 -15.13
C TYR A 303 -0.18 1.87 -15.12
N CYS A 304 0.81 1.67 -16.00
CA CYS A 304 1.89 2.61 -16.25
C CYS A 304 1.59 3.41 -17.51
N TRP A 305 1.43 4.72 -17.40
CA TRP A 305 1.22 5.62 -18.54
C TRP A 305 2.45 6.49 -18.79
N THR A 306 2.83 6.64 -20.05
CA THR A 306 3.93 7.51 -20.48
C THR A 306 3.57 8.24 -21.77
N PRO A 307 4.23 9.35 -22.12
CA PRO A 307 4.06 9.99 -23.43
C PRO A 307 4.37 9.08 -24.63
N ASN A 308 5.08 7.96 -24.43
CA ASN A 308 5.48 7.02 -25.48
C ASN A 308 4.62 5.73 -25.52
N GLY A 309 3.52 5.68 -24.75
CA GLY A 309 2.59 4.55 -24.67
C GLY A 309 2.32 4.12 -23.22
N SER A 310 1.76 2.92 -23.02
CA SER A 310 1.39 2.42 -21.69
C SER A 310 1.58 0.92 -21.49
N SER A 311 1.50 0.45 -20.24
CA SER A 311 1.49 -0.98 -19.92
C SER A 311 0.60 -1.29 -18.71
N LEU A 312 -0.08 -2.44 -18.75
CA LEU A 312 -1.10 -2.83 -17.78
C LEU A 312 -0.75 -4.19 -17.16
N PHE A 313 -0.61 -4.24 -15.83
CA PHE A 313 -0.30 -5.45 -15.08
C PHE A 313 -1.44 -5.85 -14.16
N ARG A 314 -1.88 -7.11 -14.23
CA ARG A 314 -2.79 -7.72 -13.26
C ARG A 314 -1.98 -8.37 -12.13
N VAL A 315 -2.33 -8.05 -10.89
CA VAL A 315 -1.70 -8.65 -9.70
C VAL A 315 -2.80 -9.22 -8.80
N PRO A 316 -2.79 -10.52 -8.46
CA PRO A 316 -3.69 -11.11 -7.48
C PRO A 316 -3.21 -10.84 -6.04
N ARG A 317 -4.13 -10.89 -5.08
CA ARG A 317 -3.83 -10.80 -3.64
C ARG A 317 -3.03 -12.03 -3.17
N ASP A 318 -1.89 -11.80 -2.52
CA ASP A 318 -1.08 -12.83 -1.84
C ASP A 318 -1.14 -12.58 -0.32
N ARG A 319 -1.94 -13.39 0.37
CA ARG A 319 -2.14 -13.31 1.84
C ARG A 319 -0.85 -13.60 2.61
N ALA A 320 -0.01 -14.53 2.15
CA ALA A 320 1.24 -14.86 2.82
C ALA A 320 2.29 -13.75 2.66
N TYR A 321 2.25 -13.02 1.54
CA TYR A 321 3.03 -11.80 1.38
C TYR A 321 2.47 -10.64 2.21
N TRP A 322 1.14 -10.51 2.32
CA TRP A 322 0.52 -9.54 3.21
C TRP A 322 0.95 -9.75 4.66
N GLU A 323 0.80 -10.96 5.21
CA GLU A 323 1.24 -11.34 6.55
C GLU A 323 2.70 -10.94 6.82
N LEU A 324 3.60 -11.28 5.88
CA LEU A 324 5.02 -10.95 5.94
C LEU A 324 5.28 -9.43 5.99
N ILE A 325 4.61 -8.63 5.16
CA ILE A 325 4.83 -7.17 5.20
C ILE A 325 4.13 -6.53 6.40
N HIS A 326 2.98 -7.05 6.81
CA HIS A 326 2.20 -6.54 7.94
C HIS A 326 2.97 -6.66 9.27
N GLU A 327 3.74 -7.73 9.48
CA GLU A 327 4.68 -7.84 10.63
C GLU A 327 5.62 -6.62 10.68
N VAL A 328 6.28 -6.30 9.56
CA VAL A 328 7.27 -5.20 9.49
C VAL A 328 6.61 -3.81 9.56
N LEU A 329 5.43 -3.65 8.98
CA LEU A 329 4.66 -2.40 9.06
C LEU A 329 4.17 -2.16 10.49
N ARG A 330 3.77 -3.23 11.21
CA ARG A 330 3.36 -3.17 12.62
C ARG A 330 4.54 -2.79 13.51
N ASP A 331 5.71 -3.42 13.32
CA ASP A 331 6.94 -3.08 14.05
C ASP A 331 7.31 -1.60 13.82
N PHE A 332 7.22 -1.10 12.59
CA PHE A 332 7.44 0.32 12.27
C PHE A 332 6.42 1.24 12.97
N TRP A 333 5.13 0.91 12.95
CA TRP A 333 4.11 1.79 13.52
C TRP A 333 4.07 1.74 15.05
N TRP A 334 3.89 0.56 15.64
CA TRP A 334 3.70 0.37 17.08
C TRP A 334 5.03 0.27 17.85
N GLY A 335 6.11 -0.17 17.20
CA GLY A 335 7.44 -0.22 17.81
C GLY A 335 8.26 1.06 17.66
N ASN A 336 8.03 1.87 16.62
CA ASN A 336 8.78 3.11 16.38
C ASN A 336 7.92 4.38 16.41
N VAL A 337 6.81 4.47 15.67
CA VAL A 337 6.04 5.72 15.53
C VAL A 337 5.24 6.07 16.79
N MET A 338 4.44 5.14 17.32
CA MET A 338 3.50 5.43 18.41
C MET A 338 4.19 5.78 19.75
N PRO A 339 5.21 5.05 20.24
CA PRO A 339 5.91 5.42 21.48
C PRO A 339 6.63 6.76 21.38
N ALA A 340 7.13 7.10 20.18
CA ALA A 340 7.75 8.39 19.91
C ALA A 340 6.73 9.54 19.96
N ARG A 341 5.54 9.34 19.38
CA ARG A 341 4.42 10.31 19.47
C ARG A 341 3.99 10.56 20.91
N GLU A 342 3.88 9.51 21.73
CA GLU A 342 3.56 9.63 23.15
C GLU A 342 4.57 10.51 23.90
N LEU A 343 5.87 10.34 23.62
CA LEU A 343 6.92 11.18 24.19
C LEU A 343 6.88 12.64 23.68
N VAL A 344 6.59 12.87 22.40
CA VAL A 344 6.42 14.23 21.85
C VAL A 344 5.22 14.95 22.47
N ILE A 345 4.10 14.25 22.71
CA ILE A 345 2.94 14.82 23.43
C ILE A 345 3.31 15.24 24.86
N LEU A 346 4.28 14.56 25.49
CA LEU A 346 4.85 14.90 26.80
C LEU A 346 5.98 15.95 26.73
N GLY A 347 6.30 16.50 25.55
CA GLY A 347 7.39 17.47 25.35
C GLY A 347 8.80 16.87 25.44
N LYS A 348 8.94 15.55 25.28
CA LYS A 348 10.19 14.78 25.44
C LYS A 348 10.84 14.43 24.10
N ASP A 349 10.94 15.39 23.18
CA ASP A 349 11.43 15.22 21.80
C ASP A 349 12.80 14.53 21.70
N ALA A 350 13.70 14.78 22.66
CA ALA A 350 15.02 14.15 22.72
C ALA A 350 14.94 12.65 23.07
N GLU A 351 14.03 12.26 23.96
CA GLU A 351 13.78 10.84 24.29
C GLU A 351 13.09 10.13 23.14
N ALA A 352 12.18 10.81 22.42
CA ALA A 352 11.48 10.26 21.26
C ALA A 352 12.44 9.77 20.15
N ARG A 353 13.62 10.38 20.01
CA ARG A 353 14.69 9.94 19.07
C ARG A 353 15.24 8.55 19.36
N SER A 354 15.09 8.01 20.58
CA SER A 354 15.48 6.63 20.90
C SER A 354 14.67 5.57 20.14
N PHE A 355 13.47 5.93 19.66
CA PHE A 355 12.58 5.07 18.88
C PHE A 355 12.80 5.19 17.36
N GLU A 356 13.79 5.95 16.88
CA GLU A 356 14.07 6.09 15.45
C GLU A 356 14.41 4.72 14.81
N PRO A 357 13.73 4.31 13.72
CA PRO A 357 13.89 2.98 13.14
C PRO A 357 15.24 2.82 12.43
N GLN A 358 15.86 1.65 12.60
CA GLN A 358 17.00 1.25 11.79
C GLN A 358 16.68 1.32 10.29
N PRO A 359 17.61 1.76 9.42
CA PRO A 359 17.37 1.96 7.98
C PRO A 359 16.74 0.75 7.26
N LYS A 360 17.05 -0.46 7.73
CA LYS A 360 16.44 -1.72 7.29
C LYS A 360 15.89 -2.49 8.49
N HIS A 361 14.82 -3.23 8.25
CA HIS A 361 14.33 -4.24 9.18
C HIS A 361 15.03 -5.59 8.96
N ARG A 362 15.03 -6.48 9.96
CA ARG A 362 15.59 -7.85 9.84
C ARG A 362 14.98 -8.64 8.67
N LEU A 363 13.71 -8.37 8.33
CA LEU A 363 13.00 -9.03 7.22
C LEU A 363 13.11 -8.30 5.87
N THR A 364 13.70 -7.09 5.79
CA THR A 364 13.71 -6.27 4.55
C THR A 364 14.22 -7.04 3.32
N ASN A 365 15.28 -7.85 3.47
CA ASN A 365 15.82 -8.63 2.35
C ASN A 365 14.88 -9.76 1.90
N LEU A 366 14.15 -10.40 2.82
CA LEU A 366 13.15 -11.42 2.50
C LEU A 366 11.94 -10.80 1.80
N VAL A 367 11.47 -9.64 2.28
CA VAL A 367 10.40 -8.90 1.63
C VAL A 367 10.81 -8.52 0.21
N LEU A 368 11.99 -7.90 0.02
CA LEU A 368 12.52 -7.54 -1.30
C LEU A 368 12.61 -8.73 -2.27
N PHE A 369 12.97 -9.92 -1.77
CA PHE A 369 12.97 -11.14 -2.57
C PHE A 369 11.54 -11.55 -2.98
N ARG A 370 10.59 -11.60 -2.03
CA ARG A 370 9.19 -11.93 -2.33
C ARG A 370 8.54 -10.91 -3.27
N SER A 371 8.78 -9.61 -3.09
CA SER A 371 8.25 -8.56 -3.97
C SER A 371 8.73 -8.73 -5.42
N ARG A 372 10.01 -9.10 -5.61
CA ARG A 372 10.57 -9.37 -6.94
C ARG A 372 9.96 -10.61 -7.58
N LYS A 373 9.78 -11.69 -6.79
CA LYS A 373 9.12 -12.90 -7.26
C LYS A 373 7.70 -12.60 -7.75
N LEU A 374 6.86 -12.00 -6.90
CA LEU A 374 5.48 -11.65 -7.27
C LEU A 374 5.41 -10.68 -8.46
N ALA A 375 6.35 -9.73 -8.56
CA ALA A 375 6.41 -8.80 -9.69
C ALA A 375 6.85 -9.46 -11.01
N SER A 376 7.58 -10.58 -10.96
CA SER A 376 7.84 -11.42 -12.14
C SER A 376 6.70 -12.39 -12.48
N GLU A 377 5.80 -12.65 -11.53
CA GLU A 377 4.59 -13.46 -11.70
C GLU A 377 3.35 -12.61 -12.06
N ALA A 378 3.46 -11.27 -11.98
CA ALA A 378 2.42 -10.33 -12.37
C ALA A 378 2.17 -10.39 -13.88
N LYS A 379 0.91 -10.62 -14.27
CA LYS A 379 0.53 -10.81 -15.67
C LYS A 379 0.44 -9.47 -16.39
N LEU A 380 1.31 -9.23 -17.36
CA LEU A 380 1.10 -8.18 -18.35
C LEU A 380 -0.17 -8.51 -19.15
N LEU A 381 -1.16 -7.61 -19.17
CA LEU A 381 -2.42 -7.78 -19.90
C LEU A 381 -2.39 -7.08 -21.27
N CYS A 382 -1.87 -5.87 -21.31
CA CYS A 382 -1.66 -5.13 -22.54
C CYS A 382 -0.46 -4.20 -22.45
N MET A 383 0.08 -3.84 -23.61
CA MET A 383 1.13 -2.84 -23.77
C MET A 383 0.84 -2.03 -25.03
N ASP A 384 0.82 -0.71 -24.88
CA ASP A 384 0.78 0.25 -25.98
C ASP A 384 2.18 0.80 -26.22
N VAL A 385 2.65 0.77 -27.46
CA VAL A 385 3.89 1.43 -27.88
C VAL A 385 3.60 2.24 -29.13
N GLY A 386 3.64 3.57 -29.01
CA GLY A 386 3.38 4.47 -30.13
C GLY A 386 2.00 4.29 -30.78
N GLY A 387 0.95 4.10 -29.97
CA GLY A 387 -0.43 3.93 -30.42
C GLY A 387 -0.79 2.51 -30.89
N HIS A 388 0.14 1.56 -30.81
CA HIS A 388 -0.08 0.17 -31.18
C HIS A 388 -0.27 -0.67 -29.91
N VAL A 389 -1.50 -1.10 -29.65
CA VAL A 389 -1.88 -1.90 -28.48
C VAL A 389 -1.75 -3.39 -28.77
N GLU A 390 -0.89 -4.07 -28.03
CA GLU A 390 -0.79 -5.54 -27.99
C GLU A 390 -1.43 -6.07 -26.70
N PHE A 391 -2.26 -7.12 -26.82
CA PHE A 391 -2.88 -7.82 -25.70
C PHE A 391 -2.24 -9.19 -25.48
N PHE A 392 -2.04 -9.57 -24.22
CA PHE A 392 -1.34 -10.80 -23.82
C PHE A 392 -2.31 -11.76 -23.10
N GLN A 393 -2.27 -13.04 -23.48
CA GLN A 393 -3.19 -14.08 -22.99
C GLN A 393 -2.78 -14.68 -21.64
#